data_AF-A0A5C8F8L4-F1
#
_entry.id   AF-A0A5C8F8L4-F1
#
_cell.length_a   1.000
_cell.length_b   1.000
_cell.length_c   1.000
_cell.angle_alpha   90.00
_cell.angle_beta   90.00
_cell.angle_gamma   90.00
#
_symmetry.space_group_name_H-M   'P 1'
#
loop_
_entity.id
_entity.type
_entity.pdbx_description
1 polymer ?
#
loop_
_entity_poly.entity_id
_entity_poly.type
_entity_poly.pdbx_seq_one_letter_code
_entity_poly.pdbx_strand_id
1 'polypeptide(L)'
;MEKNYKVIARKYRPQTFEEVIGQEHITKTISKSIAQKKIAHAYLFSGPHGVGKTSLARIIAKALNCVNGPTDKPCGVCPSCSQIENGNPLDVIEIDGASNRGIENIRTIIENVRISPVSGKYKIYIIDEVHQITNEAFNALLKTLEEPPSHVVFILATTEAERVLPTIRSRCQQYTFKSLGINDLEKILKVILDKENIAYEDEAIFLISKQARGSVRDSETILEKMIAYTTDKKLISASDVIAVIGGNNFSFVKEFFDIMISGDKKNYFLFIKKLFEETVDARTFINNLIEYMRIVLMIKSGINDIKLLEITENERDDLKVFASHYSDNEIEKILDYILSIEERIRNAANPKTIFEMRGIMLLNTDNLISPLDIVSSSNISISEDNNINFDNINEERNLNNFNNRIENKTQYDSALNPDDKRRIFYNKILSYIERESPSIYSLLSQGNPIESRGATLIVSLPDTIYETIQSDKRIPDLIANAIPKFTKNKEVAIQFQKSLEGDITDKLKNRLQATPVDSENL
;
A
#
# COMPACT_ATOMS: atom_id res chain seq x y z
N MET A 1 26.81 3.14 41.67
CA MET A 1 26.68 2.66 40.28
C MET A 1 25.41 1.86 40.19
N GLU A 2 24.35 2.51 39.75
CA GLU A 2 23.01 1.93 39.63
C GLU A 2 23.04 0.68 38.74
N LYS A 3 22.26 -0.34 39.11
CA LYS A 3 22.05 -1.56 38.32
C LYS A 3 21.82 -1.17 36.85
N ASN A 4 22.67 -1.71 35.95
CA ASN A 4 22.59 -1.55 34.50
C ASN A 4 21.15 -1.38 33.99
N TYR A 5 20.74 -0.13 33.74
CA TYR A 5 19.47 0.18 33.09
C TYR A 5 19.48 -0.48 31.70
N LYS A 6 18.56 -1.42 31.48
CA LYS A 6 18.35 -2.05 30.17
C LYS A 6 17.04 -1.49 29.60
N VAL A 7 17.16 -0.89 28.42
CA VAL A 7 16.06 -0.48 27.51
C VAL A 7 15.03 -1.61 27.39
N ILE A 8 13.74 -1.27 27.35
CA ILE A 8 12.61 -2.23 27.37
C ILE A 8 12.78 -3.27 26.27
N ALA A 9 13.06 -2.81 25.05
CA ALA A 9 13.24 -3.66 23.87
C ALA A 9 14.36 -4.71 24.01
N ARG A 10 15.31 -4.49 24.93
CA ARG A 10 16.35 -5.48 25.26
C ARG A 10 15.94 -6.35 26.46
N LYS A 11 15.27 -5.77 27.46
CA LYS A 11 14.86 -6.44 28.70
C LYS A 11 13.78 -7.50 28.45
N TYR A 12 12.82 -7.22 27.57
CA TYR A 12 11.66 -8.08 27.29
C TYR A 12 11.73 -8.80 25.95
N ARG A 13 12.90 -8.80 25.32
CA ARG A 13 13.11 -9.55 24.08
C ARG A 13 12.71 -11.02 24.28
N PRO A 14 11.92 -11.64 23.39
CA PRO A 14 11.54 -13.04 23.51
C PRO A 14 12.75 -13.98 23.59
N GLN A 15 12.69 -14.94 24.52
CA GLN A 15 13.76 -15.90 24.78
C GLN A 15 13.44 -17.31 24.27
N THR A 16 12.16 -17.61 24.04
CA THR A 16 11.66 -18.90 23.56
C THR A 16 10.77 -18.73 22.33
N PHE A 17 10.53 -19.81 21.57
CA PHE A 17 9.63 -19.77 20.40
C PHE A 17 8.18 -19.44 20.77
N GLU A 18 7.76 -19.78 22.00
CA GLU A 18 6.41 -19.57 22.51
C GLU A 18 6.14 -18.10 22.88
N GLU A 19 7.19 -17.36 23.26
CA GLU A 19 7.10 -15.93 23.59
C GLU A 19 7.00 -15.01 22.36
N VAL A 20 7.24 -15.53 21.15
CA VAL A 20 7.15 -14.75 19.92
C VAL A 20 5.68 -14.68 19.47
N ILE A 21 5.08 -13.52 19.67
CA ILE A 21 3.66 -13.26 19.37
C ILE A 21 3.48 -12.82 17.91
N GLY A 22 2.40 -13.27 17.27
CA GLY A 22 1.97 -12.83 15.93
C GLY A 22 2.71 -13.50 14.76
N GLN A 23 3.63 -14.44 15.04
CA GLN A 23 4.42 -15.17 14.05
C GLN A 23 4.34 -16.69 14.24
N GLU A 24 3.22 -17.20 14.73
CA GLU A 24 3.04 -18.58 15.19
C GLU A 24 3.33 -19.61 14.09
N HIS A 25 3.00 -19.28 12.85
CA HIS A 25 3.25 -20.16 11.70
C HIS A 25 4.76 -20.36 11.46
N ILE A 26 5.57 -19.31 11.63
CA ILE A 26 7.03 -19.36 11.47
C ILE A 26 7.64 -20.11 12.64
N THR A 27 7.29 -19.71 13.88
CA THR A 27 7.89 -20.26 15.09
C THR A 27 7.59 -21.76 15.23
N LYS A 28 6.35 -22.20 14.96
CA LYS A 28 5.97 -23.62 14.98
C LYS A 28 6.70 -24.43 13.92
N THR A 29 6.87 -23.89 12.72
CA THR A 29 7.54 -24.61 11.61
C THR A 29 9.01 -24.84 11.94
N ILE A 30 9.71 -23.78 12.37
CA ILE A 30 11.14 -23.86 12.72
C ILE A 30 11.35 -24.73 13.96
N SER A 31 10.56 -24.54 15.01
CA SER A 31 10.58 -25.35 16.23
C SER A 31 10.46 -26.85 15.90
N LYS A 32 9.45 -27.25 15.11
CA LYS A 32 9.27 -28.65 14.70
C LYS A 32 10.43 -29.17 13.85
N SER A 33 10.98 -28.36 12.95
CA SER A 33 12.12 -28.75 12.11
C SER A 33 13.37 -29.03 12.95
N ILE A 34 13.63 -28.18 13.95
CA ILE A 34 14.75 -28.35 14.89
C ILE A 34 14.54 -29.58 15.77
N ALA A 35 13.33 -29.81 16.29
CA ALA A 35 13.01 -31.02 17.07
C ALA A 35 13.24 -32.31 16.27
N GLN A 36 12.98 -32.28 14.96
CA GLN A 36 13.24 -33.40 14.04
C GLN A 36 14.71 -33.46 13.55
N LYS A 37 15.59 -32.57 14.04
CA LYS A 37 16.99 -32.42 13.57
C LYS A 37 17.12 -32.16 12.07
N LYS A 38 16.07 -31.62 11.44
CA LYS A 38 16.07 -31.17 10.04
C LYS A 38 16.44 -29.69 10.00
N ILE A 39 17.72 -29.42 10.19
CA ILE A 39 18.23 -28.04 10.30
C ILE A 39 18.66 -27.59 8.90
N ALA A 40 18.09 -26.49 8.41
CA ALA A 40 18.57 -25.88 7.18
C ALA A 40 19.92 -25.20 7.42
N HIS A 41 20.77 -25.21 6.38
CA HIS A 41 22.05 -24.51 6.40
C HIS A 41 21.88 -22.98 6.27
N ALA A 42 20.77 -22.51 5.71
CA ALA A 42 20.49 -21.09 5.55
C ALA A 42 19.00 -20.76 5.70
N TYR A 43 18.71 -19.69 6.44
CA TYR A 43 17.39 -19.11 6.63
C TYR A 43 17.40 -17.67 6.11
N LEU A 44 16.32 -17.25 5.45
CA LEU A 44 16.09 -15.85 5.05
C LEU A 44 14.79 -15.35 5.69
N PHE A 45 14.92 -14.41 6.62
CA PHE A 45 13.84 -13.74 7.31
C PHE A 45 13.58 -12.40 6.65
N SER A 46 12.42 -12.27 6.00
CA SER A 46 11.98 -11.03 5.37
C SER A 46 10.80 -10.44 6.11
N GLY A 47 10.61 -9.13 6.03
CA GLY A 47 9.41 -8.45 6.53
C GLY A 47 9.71 -7.12 7.20
N PRO A 48 8.68 -6.39 7.64
CA PRO A 48 8.81 -5.02 8.16
C PRO A 48 9.80 -4.89 9.33
N HIS A 49 10.24 -3.66 9.59
CA HIS A 49 11.10 -3.37 10.74
C HIS A 49 10.39 -3.73 12.06
N GLY A 50 11.16 -4.13 13.08
CA GLY A 50 10.64 -4.28 14.44
C GLY A 50 9.69 -5.46 14.71
N VAL A 51 9.43 -6.34 13.74
CA VAL A 51 8.51 -7.50 13.87
C VAL A 51 9.14 -8.76 14.51
N GLY A 52 10.40 -8.70 14.95
CA GLY A 52 11.05 -9.80 15.69
C GLY A 52 11.97 -10.73 14.88
N LYS A 53 12.37 -10.38 13.65
CA LYS A 53 13.30 -11.17 12.81
C LYS A 53 14.58 -11.58 13.55
N THR A 54 15.33 -10.60 14.05
CA THR A 54 16.60 -10.81 14.77
C THR A 54 16.36 -11.48 16.14
N SER A 55 15.17 -11.33 16.73
CA SER A 55 14.81 -12.03 17.97
C SER A 55 14.65 -13.52 17.72
N LEU A 56 13.92 -13.91 16.68
CA LEU A 56 13.78 -15.31 16.30
C LEU A 56 15.12 -15.92 15.88
N ALA A 57 15.99 -15.17 15.18
CA ALA A 57 17.34 -15.62 14.84
C ALA A 57 18.16 -16.02 16.08
N ARG A 58 18.10 -15.23 17.15
CA ARG A 58 18.76 -15.56 18.43
C ARG A 58 18.13 -16.76 19.13
N ILE A 59 16.81 -16.91 19.08
CA ILE A 59 16.13 -18.09 19.64
C ILE A 59 16.58 -19.36 18.92
N ILE A 60 16.70 -19.33 17.58
CA ILE A 60 17.26 -20.44 16.80
C ILE A 60 18.70 -20.70 17.20
N ALA A 61 19.52 -19.66 17.36
CA ALA A 61 20.89 -19.83 17.81
C ALA A 61 20.98 -20.52 19.18
N LYS A 62 20.12 -20.13 20.13
CA LYS A 62 19.98 -20.81 21.43
C LYS A 62 19.53 -22.25 21.26
N ALA A 63 18.53 -22.52 20.42
CA ALA A 63 17.98 -23.85 20.16
C ALA A 63 19.04 -24.83 19.61
N LEU A 64 19.90 -24.36 18.71
CA LEU A 64 20.94 -25.15 18.08
C LEU A 64 22.15 -25.39 19.00
N ASN A 65 22.59 -24.37 19.74
CA ASN A 65 23.80 -24.42 20.58
C ASN A 65 23.55 -24.67 22.07
N CYS A 66 22.29 -24.87 22.49
CA CYS A 66 22.00 -25.31 23.85
C CYS A 66 22.77 -26.59 24.18
N VAL A 67 23.14 -26.79 25.45
CA VAL A 67 23.74 -28.05 25.93
C VAL A 67 22.85 -29.26 25.61
N ASN A 68 21.52 -29.08 25.70
CA ASN A 68 20.53 -30.09 25.34
C ASN A 68 20.10 -30.01 23.86
N GLY A 69 20.77 -29.17 23.05
CA GLY A 69 20.42 -28.90 21.66
C GLY A 69 20.96 -29.95 20.68
N PRO A 70 20.50 -29.98 19.41
CA PRO A 70 19.38 -29.22 18.87
C PRO A 70 18.07 -29.55 19.58
N THR A 71 17.38 -28.52 20.07
CA THR A 71 16.12 -28.64 20.82
C THR A 71 15.20 -27.49 20.45
N ASP A 72 13.90 -27.75 20.40
CA ASP A 72 12.88 -26.72 20.25
C ASP A 72 12.62 -25.93 21.54
N LYS A 73 13.13 -26.41 22.67
CA LYS A 73 13.00 -25.77 23.99
C LYS A 73 14.39 -25.49 24.57
N PRO A 74 15.06 -24.40 24.16
CA PRO A 74 16.34 -24.02 24.75
C PRO A 74 16.17 -23.72 26.24
N CYS A 75 17.11 -24.20 27.07
CA CYS A 75 16.96 -24.11 28.54
C CYS A 75 17.09 -22.70 29.13
N GLY A 76 17.61 -21.72 28.38
CA GLY A 76 17.84 -20.34 28.85
C GLY A 76 19.01 -20.16 29.83
N VAL A 77 19.38 -21.20 30.60
CA VAL A 77 20.31 -21.08 31.73
C VAL A 77 21.73 -21.58 31.47
N CYS A 78 21.95 -22.38 30.42
CA CYS A 78 23.28 -22.93 30.16
C CYS A 78 24.25 -21.85 29.62
N PRO A 79 25.58 -22.07 29.68
CA PRO A 79 26.57 -21.08 29.25
C PRO A 79 26.32 -20.52 27.85
N SER A 80 26.02 -21.38 26.87
CA SER A 80 25.71 -20.94 25.50
C SER A 80 24.44 -20.08 25.44
N CYS A 81 23.34 -20.50 26.07
CA CYS A 81 22.11 -19.71 26.10
C CYS A 81 22.32 -18.33 26.76
N SER A 82 23.05 -18.31 27.88
CA SER A 82 23.36 -17.08 28.61
C SER A 82 24.26 -16.13 27.82
N GLN A 83 25.27 -16.66 27.14
CA GLN A 83 26.17 -15.86 26.29
C GLN A 83 25.42 -15.22 25.11
N ILE A 84 24.55 -15.97 24.43
CA ILE A 84 23.72 -15.45 23.33
C ILE A 84 22.78 -14.34 23.83
N GLU A 85 22.18 -14.52 25.01
CA GLU A 85 21.30 -13.51 25.60
C GLU A 85 22.02 -12.22 25.98
N ASN A 86 23.20 -12.36 26.58
CA ASN A 86 24.01 -11.22 27.00
C ASN A 86 24.69 -10.51 25.81
N GLY A 87 24.69 -11.12 24.62
CA GLY A 87 25.26 -10.56 23.39
C GLY A 87 26.76 -10.81 23.23
N ASN A 88 27.32 -11.76 23.99
CA ASN A 88 28.73 -12.18 23.86
C ASN A 88 28.87 -13.69 23.54
N PRO A 89 28.18 -14.22 22.52
CA PRO A 89 28.35 -15.61 22.10
C PRO A 89 29.68 -15.86 21.38
N LEU A 90 30.32 -17.00 21.68
CA LEU A 90 31.56 -17.41 21.00
C LEU A 90 31.30 -17.96 19.59
N ASP A 91 30.22 -18.72 19.44
CA ASP A 91 29.88 -19.47 18.21
C ASP A 91 28.73 -18.85 17.41
N VAL A 92 28.28 -17.66 17.80
CA VAL A 92 27.26 -16.90 17.07
C VAL A 92 27.86 -15.56 16.71
N ILE A 93 27.92 -15.25 15.42
CA ILE A 93 28.48 -14.01 14.91
C ILE A 93 27.32 -13.19 14.36
N GLU A 94 27.03 -12.07 15.01
CA GLU A 94 26.01 -11.12 14.56
C GLU A 94 26.67 -9.97 13.80
N ILE A 95 26.21 -9.76 12.56
CA ILE A 95 26.74 -8.74 11.65
C ILE A 95 25.58 -7.88 11.19
N ASP A 96 25.73 -6.56 11.35
CA ASP A 96 24.85 -5.61 10.70
C ASP A 96 25.39 -5.33 9.28
N GLY A 97 24.61 -5.73 8.27
CA GLY A 97 24.90 -5.53 6.87
C GLY A 97 24.99 -4.05 6.48
N ALA A 98 24.29 -3.16 7.19
CA ALA A 98 24.38 -1.72 6.96
C ALA A 98 25.74 -1.15 7.39
N SER A 99 26.32 -1.68 8.47
CA SER A 99 27.63 -1.24 9.00
C SER A 99 28.80 -2.00 8.37
N ASN A 100 28.58 -3.22 7.87
CA ASN A 100 29.63 -4.12 7.39
C ASN A 100 29.46 -4.46 5.90
N ARG A 101 29.22 -3.44 5.07
CA ARG A 101 28.88 -3.62 3.65
C ARG A 101 29.98 -4.23 2.79
N GLY A 102 31.25 -3.97 3.15
CA GLY A 102 32.41 -4.24 2.31
C GLY A 102 32.81 -5.72 2.18
N ILE A 103 33.45 -6.06 1.06
CA ILE A 103 33.88 -7.43 0.73
C ILE A 103 34.89 -8.02 1.73
N GLU A 104 35.72 -7.19 2.37
CA GLU A 104 36.74 -7.67 3.33
C GLU A 104 36.11 -8.32 4.56
N ASN A 105 35.01 -7.76 5.06
CA ASN A 105 34.26 -8.34 6.19
C ASN A 105 33.69 -9.70 5.81
N ILE A 106 33.12 -9.83 4.60
CA ILE A 106 32.61 -11.11 4.12
C ILE A 106 33.72 -12.13 3.86
N ARG A 107 34.89 -11.70 3.37
CA ARG A 107 36.06 -12.61 3.23
C ARG A 107 36.50 -13.15 4.58
N THR A 108 36.54 -12.29 5.60
CA THR A 108 36.85 -12.70 6.98
C THR A 108 35.84 -13.73 7.50
N ILE A 109 34.56 -13.59 7.16
CA ILE A 109 33.54 -14.61 7.47
C ILE A 109 33.86 -15.91 6.77
N ILE A 110 34.08 -15.90 5.45
CA ILE A 110 34.32 -17.10 4.64
C ILE A 110 35.54 -17.89 5.15
N GLU A 111 36.60 -17.19 5.56
CA GLU A 111 37.78 -17.81 6.17
C GLU A 111 37.43 -18.49 7.49
N ASN A 112 36.69 -17.79 8.35
CA ASN A 112 36.29 -18.29 9.66
C ASN A 112 35.22 -19.41 9.61
N VAL A 113 34.44 -19.50 8.54
CA VAL A 113 33.40 -20.52 8.35
C VAL A 113 34.00 -21.93 8.36
N ARG A 114 35.26 -22.09 7.91
CA ARG A 114 35.97 -23.38 7.89
C ARG A 114 36.36 -23.88 9.28
N ILE A 115 36.42 -22.98 10.26
CA ILE A 115 36.82 -23.30 11.63
C ILE A 115 35.62 -23.90 12.37
N SER A 116 35.83 -25.04 13.04
CA SER A 116 34.83 -25.69 13.89
C SER A 116 34.37 -24.78 15.04
N PRO A 117 33.16 -24.98 15.58
CA PRO A 117 32.70 -24.24 16.75
C PRO A 117 33.59 -24.51 17.97
N VAL A 118 33.76 -23.50 18.83
CA VAL A 118 34.60 -23.55 20.04
C VAL A 118 33.89 -24.28 21.19
N SER A 119 32.60 -24.03 21.37
CA SER A 119 31.83 -24.51 22.53
C SER A 119 30.48 -25.12 22.16
N GLY A 120 29.86 -24.65 21.08
CA GLY A 120 28.57 -25.09 20.57
C GLY A 120 28.69 -26.26 19.58
N LYS A 121 27.54 -26.65 19.03
CA LYS A 121 27.46 -27.65 17.94
C LYS A 121 27.51 -27.01 16.56
N TYR A 122 27.08 -25.76 16.47
CA TYR A 122 26.98 -25.00 15.23
C TYR A 122 27.68 -23.64 15.37
N LYS A 123 28.31 -23.22 14.29
CA LYS A 123 28.80 -21.85 14.09
C LYS A 123 27.75 -21.10 13.29
N ILE A 124 27.14 -20.10 13.92
CA ILE A 124 25.93 -19.46 13.41
C ILE A 124 26.25 -18.02 13.02
N TYR A 125 25.91 -17.65 11.79
CA TYR A 125 26.10 -16.30 11.28
C TYR A 125 24.74 -15.63 11.11
N ILE A 126 24.47 -14.61 11.92
CA ILE A 126 23.25 -13.80 11.81
C ILE A 126 23.65 -12.51 11.09
N ILE A 127 23.08 -12.29 9.90
CA ILE A 127 23.36 -11.10 9.09
C ILE A 127 22.06 -10.28 8.99
N ASP A 128 22.00 -9.19 9.73
CA ASP A 128 20.85 -8.27 9.71
C ASP A 128 20.99 -7.26 8.57
N GLU A 129 19.86 -6.75 8.07
CA GLU A 129 19.76 -5.90 6.87
C GLU A 129 20.66 -6.37 5.72
N VAL A 130 20.61 -7.67 5.40
CA VAL A 130 21.50 -8.31 4.43
C VAL A 130 21.46 -7.63 3.05
N HIS A 131 20.35 -7.02 2.68
CA HIS A 131 20.17 -6.28 1.43
C HIS A 131 21.08 -5.02 1.30
N GLN A 132 21.71 -4.59 2.38
CA GLN A 132 22.66 -3.47 2.40
C GLN A 132 24.10 -3.88 2.03
N ILE A 133 24.38 -5.19 1.96
CA ILE A 133 25.69 -5.72 1.58
C ILE A 133 25.92 -5.52 0.08
N THR A 134 27.17 -5.25 -0.32
CA THR A 134 27.47 -5.04 -1.75
C THR A 134 27.33 -6.33 -2.56
N ASN A 135 27.08 -6.18 -3.87
CA ASN A 135 26.92 -7.32 -4.77
C ASN A 135 28.18 -8.20 -4.84
N GLU A 136 29.38 -7.61 -4.77
CA GLU A 136 30.63 -8.37 -4.77
C GLU A 136 30.76 -9.25 -3.53
N ALA A 137 30.39 -8.70 -2.37
CA ALA A 137 30.38 -9.39 -1.10
C ALA A 137 29.33 -10.52 -1.09
N PHE A 138 28.15 -10.30 -1.67
CA PHE A 138 27.15 -11.34 -1.88
C PHE A 138 27.64 -12.49 -2.76
N ASN A 139 28.27 -12.19 -3.88
CA ASN A 139 28.80 -13.20 -4.80
C ASN A 139 29.90 -14.04 -4.14
N ALA A 140 30.72 -13.43 -3.26
CA ALA A 140 31.71 -14.17 -2.48
C ALA A 140 31.06 -15.19 -1.52
N LEU A 141 29.89 -14.87 -0.95
CA LEU A 141 29.17 -15.74 -0.03
C LEU A 141 28.48 -16.93 -0.73
N LEU A 142 28.18 -16.83 -2.03
CA LEU A 142 27.42 -17.85 -2.77
C LEU A 142 28.04 -19.25 -2.68
N LYS A 143 29.35 -19.37 -2.88
CA LYS A 143 30.03 -20.67 -2.80
C LYS A 143 29.84 -21.33 -1.43
N THR A 144 29.87 -20.52 -0.37
CA THR A 144 29.70 -20.97 1.00
C THR A 144 28.24 -21.32 1.33
N LEU A 145 27.27 -20.64 0.70
CA LEU A 145 25.85 -20.97 0.82
C LEU A 145 25.45 -22.20 -0.01
N GLU A 146 26.16 -22.47 -1.12
CA GLU A 146 25.96 -23.65 -1.96
C GLU A 146 26.45 -24.93 -1.30
N GLU A 147 27.65 -24.89 -0.72
CA GLU A 147 28.31 -26.03 -0.10
C GLU A 147 28.79 -25.67 1.32
N PRO A 148 27.86 -25.38 2.25
CA PRO A 148 28.24 -25.00 3.61
C PRO A 148 28.80 -26.21 4.38
N PRO A 149 29.81 -26.01 5.24
CA PRO A 149 30.19 -27.02 6.21
C PRO A 149 29.00 -27.43 7.08
N SER A 150 28.93 -28.70 7.47
CA SER A 150 27.78 -29.27 8.21
C SER A 150 27.53 -28.62 9.58
N HIS A 151 28.55 -27.98 10.16
CA HIS A 151 28.46 -27.24 11.42
C HIS A 151 28.07 -25.78 11.25
N VAL A 152 27.78 -25.29 10.04
CA VAL A 152 27.54 -23.86 9.77
C VAL A 152 26.08 -23.60 9.46
N VAL A 153 25.51 -22.56 10.07
CA VAL A 153 24.15 -22.10 9.81
C VAL A 153 24.13 -20.60 9.57
N PHE A 154 23.56 -20.17 8.46
CA PHE A 154 23.31 -18.76 8.14
C PHE A 154 21.87 -18.37 8.47
N ILE A 155 21.69 -17.22 9.09
CA ILE A 155 20.38 -16.61 9.32
C ILE A 155 20.46 -15.18 8.79
N LEU A 156 19.86 -14.95 7.63
CA LEU A 156 19.84 -13.67 6.96
C LEU A 156 18.53 -12.96 7.31
N ALA A 157 18.58 -11.68 7.68
CA ALA A 157 17.40 -10.87 7.92
C ALA A 157 17.38 -9.64 7.02
N THR A 158 16.18 -9.27 6.53
CA THR A 158 16.00 -8.11 5.65
C THR A 158 14.62 -7.49 5.81
N THR A 159 14.55 -6.17 5.64
CA THR A 159 13.29 -5.46 5.41
C THR A 159 12.85 -5.46 3.94
N GLU A 160 13.79 -5.64 3.01
CA GLU A 160 13.56 -5.58 1.56
C GLU A 160 13.97 -6.90 0.90
N ALA A 161 13.02 -7.84 0.78
CA ALA A 161 13.31 -9.17 0.22
C ALA A 161 13.68 -9.13 -1.26
N GLU A 162 13.12 -8.18 -2.01
CA GLU A 162 13.31 -8.05 -3.46
C GLU A 162 14.70 -7.54 -3.83
N ARG A 163 15.35 -6.81 -2.92
CA ARG A 163 16.74 -6.36 -3.08
C ARG A 163 17.78 -7.46 -2.83
N VAL A 164 17.37 -8.58 -2.24
CA VAL A 164 18.26 -9.74 -2.06
C VAL A 164 18.31 -10.54 -3.35
N LEU A 165 19.54 -10.85 -3.81
CA LEU A 165 19.76 -11.56 -5.07
C LEU A 165 18.94 -12.87 -5.13
N PRO A 166 18.24 -13.14 -6.26
CA PRO A 166 17.46 -14.38 -6.43
C PRO A 166 18.28 -15.66 -6.19
N THR A 167 19.57 -15.65 -6.53
CA THR A 167 20.51 -16.75 -6.31
C THR A 167 20.75 -17.08 -4.84
N ILE A 168 20.62 -16.12 -3.95
CA ILE A 168 20.72 -16.33 -2.50
C ILE A 168 19.39 -16.81 -1.95
N ARG A 169 18.31 -16.16 -2.39
CA ARG A 169 16.94 -16.51 -1.99
C ARG A 169 16.62 -17.98 -2.28
N SER A 170 17.04 -18.50 -3.43
CA SER A 170 16.80 -19.89 -3.82
C SER A 170 17.53 -20.93 -2.96
N ARG A 171 18.57 -20.53 -2.22
CA ARG A 171 19.38 -21.39 -1.34
C ARG A 171 19.02 -21.28 0.13
N CYS A 172 18.12 -20.36 0.47
CA CYS A 172 17.65 -20.17 1.83
C CYS A 172 16.25 -20.73 2.00
N GLN A 173 15.93 -21.25 3.19
CA GLN A 173 14.53 -21.37 3.60
C GLN A 173 13.98 -19.97 3.90
N GLN A 174 12.99 -19.53 3.13
CA GLN A 174 12.41 -18.19 3.23
C GLN A 174 11.23 -18.16 4.19
N TYR A 175 11.25 -17.23 5.13
CA TYR A 175 10.15 -16.97 6.07
C TYR A 175 9.80 -15.48 6.05
N THR A 176 8.55 -15.18 5.69
CA THR A 176 8.03 -13.80 5.61
C THR A 176 7.27 -13.45 6.86
N PHE A 177 7.83 -12.54 7.66
CA PHE A 177 7.22 -11.97 8.84
C PHE A 177 6.18 -10.94 8.45
N LYS A 178 5.05 -10.94 9.15
CA LYS A 178 3.96 -9.97 8.96
C LYS A 178 4.03 -8.86 10.01
N SER A 179 3.49 -7.69 9.70
CA SER A 179 3.19 -6.69 10.72
C SER A 179 2.24 -7.28 11.76
N LEU A 180 2.40 -6.90 13.02
CA LEU A 180 1.49 -7.34 14.07
C LEU A 180 0.22 -6.49 14.05
N GLY A 181 -0.91 -7.12 14.37
CA GLY A 181 -2.15 -6.39 14.60
C GLY A 181 -2.12 -5.64 15.94
N ILE A 182 -3.00 -4.64 16.09
CA ILE A 182 -3.11 -3.84 17.32
C ILE A 182 -3.31 -4.74 18.55
N ASN A 183 -4.20 -5.74 18.47
CA ASN A 183 -4.46 -6.65 19.59
C ASN A 183 -3.21 -7.43 20.04
N ASP A 184 -2.29 -7.75 19.13
CA ASP A 184 -1.07 -8.49 19.48
C ASP A 184 -0.02 -7.56 20.12
N LEU A 185 0.08 -6.31 19.63
CA LEU A 185 0.88 -5.27 20.29
C LEU A 185 0.36 -4.96 21.69
N GLU A 186 -0.96 -4.80 21.87
CA GLU A 186 -1.55 -4.57 23.19
C GLU A 186 -1.19 -5.68 24.17
N LYS A 187 -1.28 -6.95 23.75
CA LYS A 187 -0.89 -8.10 24.60
C LYS A 187 0.58 -7.99 25.04
N ILE A 188 1.48 -7.66 24.12
CA ILE A 188 2.91 -7.50 24.41
C ILE A 188 3.12 -6.37 25.44
N LEU A 189 2.54 -5.19 25.20
CA LEU A 189 2.70 -4.02 26.04
C LEU A 189 2.13 -4.25 27.45
N LYS A 190 0.95 -4.87 27.56
CA LYS A 190 0.32 -5.22 28.84
C LYS A 190 1.20 -6.15 29.66
N VAL A 191 1.73 -7.22 29.04
CA VAL A 191 2.66 -8.15 29.71
C VAL A 191 3.92 -7.44 30.21
N ILE A 192 4.44 -6.45 29.46
CA ILE A 192 5.59 -5.65 29.88
C ILE A 192 5.25 -4.78 31.09
N LEU A 193 4.12 -4.05 31.04
CA LEU A 193 3.70 -3.15 32.11
C LEU A 193 3.35 -3.88 33.40
N ASP A 194 2.69 -5.05 33.29
CA ASP A 194 2.41 -5.90 34.43
C ASP A 194 3.71 -6.36 35.13
N LYS A 195 4.76 -6.66 34.35
CA LYS A 195 6.08 -7.02 34.89
C LYS A 195 6.83 -5.83 35.50
N GLU A 196 6.65 -4.63 34.97
CA GLU A 196 7.18 -3.39 35.55
C GLU A 196 6.36 -2.89 36.75
N ASN A 197 5.19 -3.47 37.02
CA ASN A 197 4.23 -3.01 38.03
C ASN A 197 3.79 -1.55 37.82
N ILE A 198 3.47 -1.20 36.58
CA ILE A 198 2.99 0.13 36.20
C ILE A 198 1.52 0.01 35.78
N ALA A 199 0.65 0.83 36.37
CA ALA A 199 -0.76 0.85 36.01
C ALA A 199 -0.97 1.52 34.64
N TYR A 200 -2.03 1.16 33.94
CA TYR A 200 -2.33 1.71 32.63
C TYR A 200 -3.83 1.77 32.36
N GLU A 201 -4.24 2.71 31.51
CA GLU A 201 -5.55 2.73 30.88
C GLU A 201 -5.52 1.93 29.57
N ASP A 202 -6.57 1.16 29.28
CA ASP A 202 -6.64 0.37 28.04
C ASP A 202 -6.55 1.26 26.78
N GLU A 203 -7.17 2.44 26.81
CA GLU A 203 -7.09 3.43 25.73
C GLU A 203 -5.65 3.91 25.49
N ALA A 204 -4.85 4.07 26.55
CA ALA A 204 -3.44 4.44 26.43
C ALA A 204 -2.64 3.37 25.65
N ILE A 205 -2.88 2.09 25.96
CA ILE A 205 -2.20 0.97 25.29
C ILE A 205 -2.65 0.84 23.84
N PHE A 206 -3.95 1.05 23.58
CA PHE A 206 -4.50 1.10 22.23
C PHE A 206 -3.81 2.19 21.39
N LEU A 207 -3.69 3.42 21.93
CA LEU A 207 -3.05 4.55 21.24
C LEU A 207 -1.57 4.27 20.94
N ILE A 208 -0.82 3.70 21.89
CA ILE A 208 0.58 3.30 21.66
C ILE A 208 0.67 2.24 20.54
N SER A 209 -0.22 1.25 20.58
CA SER A 209 -0.27 0.16 19.59
C SER A 209 -0.61 0.67 18.19
N LYS A 210 -1.59 1.58 18.08
CA LYS A 210 -1.97 2.26 16.83
C LYS A 210 -0.79 3.05 16.26
N GLN A 211 -0.10 3.82 17.09
CA GLN A 211 1.04 4.62 16.65
C GLN A 211 2.23 3.77 16.17
N ALA A 212 2.39 2.57 16.72
CA ALA A 212 3.49 1.67 16.39
C ALA A 212 3.37 0.98 15.02
N ARG A 213 2.21 1.09 14.33
CA ARG A 213 2.00 0.59 12.95
C ARG A 213 2.45 -0.86 12.73
N GLY A 214 2.21 -1.72 13.72
CA GLY A 214 2.53 -3.15 13.66
C GLY A 214 3.99 -3.53 13.96
N SER A 215 4.81 -2.59 14.42
CA SER A 215 6.20 -2.79 14.86
C SER A 215 6.28 -2.92 16.38
N VAL A 216 6.76 -4.07 16.88
CA VAL A 216 6.95 -4.29 18.33
C VAL A 216 8.00 -3.32 18.86
N ARG A 217 9.11 -3.16 18.15
CA ARG A 217 10.21 -2.28 18.59
C ARG A 217 9.77 -0.82 18.72
N ASP A 218 8.94 -0.33 17.81
CA ASP A 218 8.43 1.05 17.88
C ASP A 218 7.45 1.19 19.05
N SER A 219 6.58 0.19 19.28
CA SER A 219 5.68 0.16 20.44
C SER A 219 6.44 0.18 21.78
N GLU A 220 7.52 -0.59 21.90
CA GLU A 220 8.37 -0.62 23.10
C GLU A 220 9.13 0.70 23.29
N THR A 221 9.58 1.31 22.20
CA THR A 221 10.27 2.61 22.22
C THR A 221 9.34 3.72 22.71
N ILE A 222 8.09 3.70 22.25
CA ILE A 222 7.05 4.62 22.73
C ILE A 222 6.75 4.35 24.20
N LEU A 223 6.55 3.08 24.58
CA LEU A 223 6.28 2.70 25.96
C LEU A 223 7.37 3.17 26.92
N GLU A 224 8.64 3.06 26.53
CA GLU A 224 9.77 3.51 27.34
C GLU A 224 9.75 5.02 27.59
N LYS A 225 9.38 5.81 26.57
CA LYS A 225 9.15 7.26 26.74
C LYS A 225 8.00 7.52 27.71
N MET A 226 6.92 6.75 27.63
CA MET A 226 5.77 6.91 28.55
C MET A 226 6.12 6.56 29.99
N ILE A 227 6.89 5.49 30.22
CA ILE A 227 7.36 5.12 31.55
C ILE A 227 8.25 6.22 32.14
N ALA A 228 9.17 6.77 31.35
CA ALA A 228 10.01 7.88 31.79
C ALA A 228 9.18 9.14 32.12
N TYR A 229 8.17 9.45 31.30
CA TYR A 229 7.28 10.61 31.51
C TYR A 229 6.38 10.46 32.76
N THR A 230 5.94 9.25 33.07
CA THR A 230 4.96 8.97 34.15
C THR A 230 5.59 8.45 35.44
N THR A 231 6.91 8.60 35.60
CA THR A 231 7.70 8.07 36.73
C THR A 231 7.06 8.36 38.09
N ASP A 232 6.56 9.58 38.30
CA ASP A 232 5.98 10.01 39.58
C ASP A 232 4.58 9.43 39.84
N LYS A 233 3.80 9.20 38.78
CA LYS A 233 2.39 8.77 38.86
C LYS A 233 2.24 7.25 38.86
N LYS A 234 3.19 6.51 38.26
CA LYS A 234 3.10 5.05 38.01
C LYS A 234 1.80 4.60 37.32
N LEU A 235 1.22 5.51 36.53
CA LEU A 235 0.03 5.29 35.74
C LEU A 235 0.25 5.93 34.38
N ILE A 236 0.03 5.16 33.31
CA ILE A 236 0.04 5.66 31.93
C ILE A 236 -1.41 5.86 31.49
N SER A 237 -1.83 7.12 31.36
CA SER A 237 -3.17 7.48 30.87
C SER A 237 -3.17 7.84 29.38
N ALA A 238 -4.35 7.83 28.75
CA ALA A 238 -4.51 8.25 27.36
C ALA A 238 -4.08 9.71 27.15
N SER A 239 -4.37 10.59 28.12
CA SER A 239 -3.96 11.99 28.07
C SER A 239 -2.44 12.16 28.06
N ASP A 240 -1.72 11.35 28.84
CA ASP A 240 -0.26 11.39 28.88
C ASP A 240 0.32 10.94 27.53
N VAL A 241 -0.25 9.89 26.92
CA VAL A 241 0.16 9.39 25.59
C VAL A 241 0.00 10.47 24.51
N ILE A 242 -1.15 11.15 24.48
CA ILE A 242 -1.43 12.24 23.54
C ILE A 242 -0.44 13.39 23.70
N ALA A 243 -0.12 13.77 24.95
CA ALA A 243 0.79 14.84 25.27
C ALA A 243 2.25 14.55 24.85
N VAL A 244 2.71 13.30 24.99
CA VAL A 244 4.10 12.91 24.72
C VAL A 244 4.34 12.56 23.26
N ILE A 245 3.46 11.78 22.66
CA ILE A 245 3.65 11.28 21.29
C ILE A 245 3.26 12.35 20.27
N GLY A 246 2.39 13.29 20.64
CA GLY A 246 1.75 14.19 19.69
C GLY A 246 0.64 13.43 18.97
N GLY A 247 -0.52 13.36 19.62
CA GLY A 247 -1.70 12.61 19.14
C GLY A 247 -2.85 13.47 18.65
N ASN A 248 -2.74 14.81 18.69
CA ASN A 248 -3.85 15.72 18.34
C ASN A 248 -4.18 15.77 16.84
N ASN A 249 -3.76 14.79 16.04
CA ASN A 249 -4.19 14.67 14.65
C ASN A 249 -5.72 14.58 14.54
N PHE A 250 -6.38 13.87 15.48
CA PHE A 250 -7.84 13.77 15.50
C PHE A 250 -8.53 15.07 15.82
N SER A 251 -8.06 15.80 16.83
CA SER A 251 -8.65 17.09 17.16
C SER A 251 -8.53 18.08 16.01
N PHE A 252 -7.39 18.10 15.30
CA PHE A 252 -7.23 18.99 14.15
C PHE A 252 -8.11 18.58 12.96
N VAL A 253 -8.21 17.28 12.66
CA VAL A 253 -9.09 16.81 11.58
C VAL A 253 -10.55 17.06 11.93
N LYS A 254 -10.96 16.82 13.18
CA LYS A 254 -12.30 17.14 13.67
C LYS A 254 -12.59 18.65 13.56
N GLU A 255 -11.70 19.50 14.06
CA GLU A 255 -11.84 20.97 13.97
C GLU A 255 -11.96 21.41 12.50
N PHE A 256 -11.20 20.79 11.59
CA PHE A 256 -11.32 21.02 10.16
C PHE A 256 -12.68 20.63 9.60
N PHE A 257 -13.20 19.46 9.98
CA PHE A 257 -14.54 19.02 9.56
C PHE A 257 -15.66 19.88 10.15
N ASP A 258 -15.54 20.34 11.40
CA ASP A 258 -16.48 21.29 12.01
C ASP A 258 -16.49 22.63 11.23
N ILE A 259 -15.33 23.10 10.77
CA ILE A 259 -15.19 24.27 9.89
C ILE A 259 -15.81 24.00 8.51
N MET A 260 -15.63 22.78 7.98
CA MET A 260 -16.20 22.38 6.69
C MET A 260 -17.74 22.38 6.73
N ILE A 261 -18.33 21.84 7.80
CA ILE A 261 -19.79 21.83 8.02
C ILE A 261 -20.34 23.26 8.16
N SER A 262 -19.63 24.13 8.88
CA SER A 262 -20.07 25.52 9.09
C SER A 262 -19.83 26.44 7.89
N GLY A 263 -18.95 26.07 6.95
CA GLY A 263 -18.58 26.88 5.79
C GLY A 263 -17.81 28.17 6.14
N ASP A 264 -17.27 28.29 7.35
CA ASP A 264 -16.65 29.52 7.84
C ASP A 264 -15.22 29.70 7.30
N LYS A 265 -15.11 30.47 6.21
CA LYS A 265 -13.84 30.81 5.56
C LYS A 265 -12.87 31.55 6.48
N LYS A 266 -13.34 32.38 7.41
CA LYS A 266 -12.47 33.12 8.33
C LYS A 266 -11.83 32.16 9.32
N ASN A 267 -12.63 31.29 9.93
CA ASN A 267 -12.14 30.30 10.87
C ASN A 267 -11.25 29.26 10.18
N TYR A 268 -11.48 28.92 8.91
CA TYR A 268 -10.54 28.13 8.12
C TYR A 268 -9.12 28.71 8.09
N PHE A 269 -8.94 29.99 7.74
CA PHE A 269 -7.58 30.57 7.70
C PHE A 269 -6.93 30.68 9.09
N LEU A 270 -7.72 30.90 10.15
CA LEU A 270 -7.22 30.87 11.52
C LEU A 270 -6.76 29.46 11.91
N PHE A 271 -7.54 28.43 11.56
CA PHE A 271 -7.20 27.03 11.75
C PHE A 271 -5.91 26.64 11.00
N ILE A 272 -5.79 27.01 9.73
CA ILE A 272 -4.59 26.74 8.92
C ILE A 272 -3.35 27.36 9.57
N LYS A 273 -3.45 28.60 10.04
CA LYS A 273 -2.33 29.25 10.75
C LYS A 273 -1.94 28.47 12.00
N LYS A 274 -2.91 28.11 12.85
CA LYS A 274 -2.71 27.32 14.07
C LYS A 274 -2.08 25.95 13.77
N LEU A 275 -2.64 25.20 12.82
CA LEU A 275 -2.18 23.87 12.41
C LEU A 275 -0.68 23.85 12.03
N PHE A 276 -0.26 24.83 11.23
CA PHE A 276 1.13 24.92 10.77
C PHE A 276 2.08 25.58 11.77
N GLU A 277 1.57 26.39 12.71
CA GLU A 277 2.36 26.88 13.86
C GLU A 277 2.64 25.76 14.88
N GLU A 278 1.69 24.85 15.08
CA GLU A 278 1.85 23.64 15.92
C GLU A 278 2.61 22.49 15.21
N THR A 279 3.30 22.79 14.10
CA THR A 279 4.27 21.94 13.37
C THR A 279 3.71 20.72 12.62
N VAL A 280 2.40 20.65 12.38
CA VAL A 280 1.83 19.60 11.52
C VAL A 280 2.16 19.89 10.06
N ASP A 281 2.99 19.05 9.43
CA ASP A 281 3.29 19.14 8.00
C ASP A 281 2.04 18.89 7.13
N ALA A 282 1.93 19.60 6.00
CA ALA A 282 0.73 19.55 5.14
C ALA A 282 0.50 18.16 4.54
N ARG A 283 1.58 17.41 4.27
CA ARG A 283 1.50 16.03 3.76
C ARG A 283 0.99 15.10 4.85
N THR A 284 1.38 15.34 6.09
CA THR A 284 0.87 14.56 7.23
C THR A 284 -0.61 14.85 7.44
N PHE A 285 -1.01 16.12 7.40
CA PHE A 285 -2.41 16.51 7.59
C PHE A 285 -3.34 15.96 6.50
N ILE A 286 -2.97 16.07 5.22
CA ILE A 286 -3.80 15.53 4.13
C ILE A 286 -3.95 14.01 4.22
N ASN A 287 -2.89 13.29 4.63
CA ASN A 287 -2.98 11.85 4.86
C ASN A 287 -3.91 11.50 6.03
N ASN A 288 -3.92 12.31 7.09
CA ASN A 288 -4.87 12.15 8.17
C ASN A 288 -6.31 12.38 7.68
N LEU A 289 -6.56 13.38 6.83
CA LEU A 289 -7.88 13.59 6.23
C LEU A 289 -8.34 12.38 5.40
N ILE A 290 -7.46 11.81 4.58
CA ILE A 290 -7.76 10.61 3.77
C ILE A 290 -8.14 9.43 4.67
N GLU A 291 -7.37 9.20 5.73
CA GLU A 291 -7.64 8.12 6.68
C GLU A 291 -9.01 8.30 7.37
N TYR A 292 -9.43 9.54 7.64
CA TYR A 292 -10.70 9.80 8.30
C TYR A 292 -11.85 9.62 7.34
N MET A 293 -11.70 10.07 6.10
CA MET A 293 -12.67 9.82 5.05
C MET A 293 -12.87 8.32 4.80
N ARG A 294 -11.80 7.52 4.86
CA ARG A 294 -11.89 6.05 4.83
C ARG A 294 -12.75 5.52 6.00
N ILE A 295 -12.50 5.98 7.22
CA ILE A 295 -13.27 5.56 8.40
C ILE A 295 -14.74 5.99 8.29
N VAL A 296 -15.02 7.20 7.80
CA VAL A 296 -16.39 7.70 7.55
C VAL A 296 -17.14 6.81 6.55
N LEU A 297 -16.49 6.40 5.45
CA LEU A 297 -17.06 5.47 4.48
C LEU A 297 -17.35 4.09 5.10
N MET A 298 -16.47 3.58 5.95
CA MET A 298 -16.68 2.32 6.68
C MET A 298 -17.88 2.43 7.64
N ILE A 299 -18.01 3.55 8.36
CA ILE A 299 -19.15 3.82 9.25
C ILE A 299 -20.46 3.86 8.45
N LYS A 300 -20.47 4.56 7.31
CA LYS A 300 -21.64 4.59 6.40
C LYS A 300 -21.99 3.23 5.82
N SER A 301 -20.99 2.37 5.64
CA SER A 301 -21.18 0.97 5.24
C SER A 301 -21.66 0.06 6.39
N GLY A 302 -21.97 0.61 7.56
CA GLY A 302 -22.49 -0.13 8.73
C GLY A 302 -21.43 -0.68 9.67
N ILE A 303 -20.14 -0.41 9.42
CA ILE A 303 -19.05 -0.89 10.29
C ILE A 303 -18.93 0.05 11.50
N ASN A 304 -19.19 -0.48 12.70
CA ASN A 304 -19.18 0.29 13.94
C ASN A 304 -18.16 -0.21 14.98
N ASP A 305 -17.43 -1.28 14.67
CA ASP A 305 -16.45 -1.88 15.55
C ASP A 305 -15.20 -0.98 15.66
N ILE A 306 -14.95 -0.45 16.86
CA ILE A 306 -13.85 0.50 17.14
C ILE A 306 -12.46 -0.10 16.87
N LYS A 307 -12.29 -1.41 17.03
CA LYS A 307 -11.01 -2.09 16.80
C LYS A 307 -10.76 -2.27 15.31
N LEU A 308 -11.80 -2.58 14.53
CA LEU A 308 -11.71 -2.69 13.08
C LEU A 308 -11.50 -1.32 12.42
N LEU A 309 -12.10 -0.27 12.99
CA LEU A 309 -11.92 1.11 12.55
C LEU A 309 -10.60 1.72 13.05
N GLU A 310 -9.93 1.07 14.00
CA GLU A 310 -8.71 1.56 14.65
C GLU A 310 -8.89 2.97 15.25
N ILE A 311 -10.02 3.24 15.89
CA ILE A 311 -10.36 4.52 16.54
C ILE A 311 -10.84 4.35 17.98
N THR A 312 -10.89 5.44 18.74
CA THR A 312 -11.50 5.46 20.08
C THR A 312 -13.02 5.63 20.01
N GLU A 313 -13.72 5.44 21.14
CA GLU A 313 -15.18 5.62 21.18
C GLU A 313 -15.61 7.06 20.89
N ASN A 314 -14.89 8.03 21.45
CA ASN A 314 -15.14 9.46 21.20
C ASN A 314 -14.93 9.79 19.71
N GLU A 315 -13.84 9.28 19.13
CA GLU A 315 -13.53 9.45 17.71
C GLU A 315 -14.64 8.88 16.80
N ARG A 316 -15.17 7.69 17.15
CA ARG A 316 -16.28 7.07 16.41
C ARG A 316 -17.53 7.95 16.44
N ASP A 317 -17.87 8.47 17.61
CA ASP A 317 -19.10 9.24 17.79
C ASP A 317 -19.02 10.60 17.07
N ASP A 318 -17.86 11.25 17.08
CA ASP A 318 -17.59 12.46 16.29
C ASP A 318 -17.70 12.18 14.77
N LEU A 319 -17.11 11.07 14.28
CA LEU A 319 -17.18 10.72 12.86
C LEU A 319 -18.59 10.33 12.41
N LYS A 320 -19.41 9.76 13.29
CA LYS A 320 -20.83 9.51 13.01
C LYS A 320 -21.60 10.80 12.83
N VAL A 321 -21.35 11.80 13.67
CA VAL A 321 -21.96 13.13 13.51
C VAL A 321 -21.59 13.71 12.16
N PHE A 322 -20.28 13.75 11.83
CA PHE A 322 -19.83 14.21 10.52
C PHE A 322 -20.46 13.44 9.35
N ALA A 323 -20.47 12.10 9.42
CA ALA A 323 -21.05 11.25 8.39
C ALA A 323 -22.54 11.52 8.14
N SER A 324 -23.28 11.97 9.17
CA SER A 324 -24.71 12.27 9.07
C SER A 324 -25.03 13.59 8.38
N HIS A 325 -24.06 14.51 8.28
CA HIS A 325 -24.24 15.80 7.61
C HIS A 325 -24.20 15.73 6.08
N TYR A 326 -23.67 14.65 5.52
CA TYR A 326 -23.45 14.50 4.09
C TYR A 326 -24.08 13.20 3.57
N SER A 327 -24.57 13.21 2.33
CA SER A 327 -24.96 12.01 1.59
C SER A 327 -23.76 11.16 1.16
N ASP A 328 -23.97 9.93 0.73
CA ASP A 328 -22.88 9.03 0.32
C ASP A 328 -22.12 9.61 -0.88
N ASN A 329 -22.86 10.16 -1.85
CA ASN A 329 -22.30 10.84 -3.01
C ASN A 329 -21.46 12.08 -2.64
N GLU A 330 -21.88 12.85 -1.63
CA GLU A 330 -21.09 14.00 -1.17
C GLU A 330 -19.80 13.57 -0.47
N ILE A 331 -19.83 12.51 0.33
CA ILE A 331 -18.63 11.94 0.96
C ILE A 331 -17.63 11.45 -0.10
N GLU A 332 -18.11 10.81 -1.17
CA GLU A 332 -17.27 10.40 -2.31
C GLU A 332 -16.64 11.62 -3.02
N LYS A 333 -17.42 12.66 -3.33
CA LYS A 333 -16.91 13.93 -3.89
C LYS A 333 -15.83 14.57 -3.03
N ILE A 334 -16.05 14.61 -1.71
CA ILE A 334 -15.11 15.16 -0.74
C ILE A 334 -13.81 14.35 -0.76
N LEU A 335 -13.89 13.02 -0.73
CA LEU A 335 -12.73 12.13 -0.78
C LEU A 335 -11.94 12.31 -2.08
N ASP A 336 -12.61 12.30 -3.23
CA ASP A 336 -11.96 12.50 -4.52
C ASP A 336 -11.22 13.85 -4.59
N TYR A 337 -11.83 14.91 -4.04
CA TYR A 337 -11.20 16.21 -3.99
C TYR A 337 -9.98 16.22 -3.06
N ILE A 338 -10.07 15.59 -1.88
CA ILE A 338 -8.93 15.41 -0.96
C ILE A 338 -7.79 14.66 -1.65
N LEU A 339 -8.07 13.57 -2.35
CA LEU A 339 -7.07 12.80 -3.10
C LEU A 339 -6.40 13.66 -4.19
N SER A 340 -7.18 14.49 -4.89
CA SER A 340 -6.64 15.43 -5.87
C SER A 340 -5.72 16.50 -5.26
N ILE A 341 -5.97 16.89 -4.00
CA ILE A 341 -5.10 17.80 -3.24
C ILE A 341 -3.82 17.10 -2.84
N GLU A 342 -3.90 15.86 -2.34
CA GLU A 342 -2.74 15.06 -1.93
C GLU A 342 -1.74 14.89 -3.08
N GLU A 343 -2.22 14.56 -4.28
CA GLU A 343 -1.37 14.41 -5.46
C GLU A 343 -0.58 15.69 -5.76
N ARG A 344 -1.24 16.86 -5.64
CA ARG A 344 -0.61 18.17 -5.84
C ARG A 344 0.40 18.48 -4.75
N ILE A 345 0.09 18.19 -3.49
CA ILE A 345 0.97 18.39 -2.33
C ILE A 345 2.24 17.54 -2.44
N ARG A 346 2.11 16.28 -2.89
CA ARG A 346 3.22 15.34 -3.01
C ARG A 346 4.41 15.90 -3.81
N ASN A 347 4.11 16.61 -4.89
CA ASN A 347 5.08 17.17 -5.83
C ASN A 347 5.38 18.67 -5.63
N ALA A 348 4.80 19.30 -4.60
CA ALA A 348 4.89 20.74 -4.40
C ALA A 348 6.18 21.18 -3.72
N ALA A 349 6.75 22.30 -4.19
CA ALA A 349 7.80 23.02 -3.48
C ALA A 349 7.29 23.67 -2.17
N ASN A 350 6.03 24.10 -2.14
CA ASN A 350 5.38 24.65 -0.94
C ASN A 350 4.02 23.97 -0.69
N PRO A 351 4.02 22.78 -0.05
CA PRO A 351 2.81 22.02 0.30
C PRO A 351 1.78 22.81 1.10
N LYS A 352 2.24 23.65 2.04
CA LYS A 352 1.39 24.47 2.91
C LYS A 352 0.49 25.39 2.09
N THR A 353 1.07 26.17 1.17
CA THR A 353 0.31 27.11 0.35
C THR A 353 -0.68 26.40 -0.57
N ILE A 354 -0.33 25.22 -1.09
CA ILE A 354 -1.28 24.43 -1.90
C ILE A 354 -2.46 23.99 -1.05
N PHE A 355 -2.22 23.43 0.14
CA PHE A 355 -3.31 23.02 1.03
C PHE A 355 -4.17 24.23 1.42
N GLU A 356 -3.56 25.35 1.79
CA GLU A 356 -4.27 26.58 2.16
C GLU A 356 -5.19 27.09 1.03
N MET A 357 -4.72 27.10 -0.22
CA MET A 357 -5.49 27.59 -1.37
C MET A 357 -6.53 26.60 -1.91
N ARG A 358 -6.33 25.29 -1.72
CA ARG A 358 -7.23 24.25 -2.24
C ARG A 358 -8.20 23.75 -1.18
N GLY A 359 -7.76 23.62 0.06
CA GLY A 359 -8.56 23.18 1.20
C GLY A 359 -9.78 24.06 1.43
N ILE A 360 -9.71 25.37 1.13
CA ILE A 360 -10.86 26.27 1.25
C ILE A 360 -12.05 25.86 0.36
N MET A 361 -11.79 25.15 -0.74
CA MET A 361 -12.86 24.68 -1.63
C MET A 361 -13.68 23.55 -1.00
N LEU A 362 -13.11 22.82 -0.03
CA LEU A 362 -13.82 21.77 0.72
C LEU A 362 -14.98 22.33 1.55
N LEU A 363 -14.96 23.62 1.88
CA LEU A 363 -16.03 24.29 2.63
C LEU A 363 -17.32 24.47 1.79
N ASN A 364 -17.27 24.28 0.48
CA ASN A 364 -18.43 24.38 -0.41
C ASN A 364 -18.65 23.06 -1.14
N THR A 365 -19.23 22.08 -0.46
CA THR A 365 -19.43 20.72 -0.98
C THR A 365 -20.28 20.66 -2.25
N ASP A 366 -21.24 21.59 -2.40
CA ASP A 366 -22.08 21.70 -3.61
C ASP A 366 -21.28 22.01 -4.88
N ASN A 367 -20.13 22.69 -4.73
CA ASN A 367 -19.24 23.05 -5.84
C ASN A 367 -18.07 22.06 -5.98
N LEU A 368 -17.99 21.05 -5.12
CA LEU A 368 -17.04 19.96 -5.28
C LEU A 368 -17.55 19.08 -6.42
N ILE A 369 -16.92 19.23 -7.57
CA ILE A 369 -17.22 18.38 -8.70
C ILE A 369 -16.48 17.07 -8.46
N SER A 370 -17.19 15.94 -8.30
CA SER A 370 -16.53 14.63 -8.37
C SER A 370 -15.86 14.53 -9.74
N PRO A 371 -14.70 13.89 -9.87
CA PRO A 371 -14.18 13.44 -11.16
C PRO A 371 -15.25 12.75 -12.03
N LEU A 372 -16.25 12.07 -11.43
CA LEU A 372 -17.41 11.49 -12.10
C LEU A 372 -18.48 12.52 -12.52
N ASP A 373 -18.64 13.62 -11.78
CA ASP A 373 -19.61 14.69 -12.09
C ASP A 373 -19.09 15.71 -13.12
N ILE A 374 -17.77 15.89 -13.21
CA ILE A 374 -17.13 16.66 -14.30
C ILE A 374 -17.47 16.00 -15.65
N VAL A 375 -17.81 14.71 -15.64
CA VAL A 375 -18.22 13.93 -16.82
C VAL A 375 -19.73 13.99 -17.08
N SER A 376 -20.57 14.29 -16.08
CA SER A 376 -22.04 14.17 -16.20
C SER A 376 -22.79 15.50 -16.24
N SER A 377 -22.25 16.60 -15.72
CA SER A 377 -22.96 17.88 -15.66
C SER A 377 -22.38 18.95 -16.59
N SER A 378 -22.70 18.83 -17.88
CA SER A 378 -22.95 20.00 -18.72
C SER A 378 -24.21 19.74 -19.55
N ASN A 379 -25.35 19.84 -18.85
CA ASN A 379 -26.67 19.81 -19.45
C ASN A 379 -26.82 20.94 -20.47
N ILE A 380 -27.25 20.58 -21.67
CA ILE A 380 -28.26 21.39 -22.34
C ILE A 380 -29.30 20.47 -23.00
N SER A 381 -30.51 20.46 -22.45
CA SER A 381 -31.75 20.01 -23.12
C SER A 381 -32.02 20.93 -24.31
N ILE A 382 -32.49 20.49 -25.48
CA ILE A 382 -33.91 20.44 -25.89
C ILE A 382 -34.06 19.67 -27.23
N SER A 383 -35.29 19.20 -27.37
CA SER A 383 -36.01 18.31 -28.28
C SER A 383 -35.86 18.37 -29.81
N GLU A 384 -36.36 17.27 -30.37
CA GLU A 384 -36.62 16.90 -31.75
C GLU A 384 -37.32 17.98 -32.58
N ASP A 385 -36.53 18.78 -33.27
CA ASP A 385 -36.74 18.96 -34.70
C ASP A 385 -35.38 18.78 -35.36
N ASN A 386 -35.35 18.37 -36.63
CA ASN A 386 -34.13 17.99 -37.35
C ASN A 386 -33.15 19.17 -37.62
N ASN A 387 -33.12 20.19 -36.75
CA ASN A 387 -32.10 21.21 -36.60
C ASN A 387 -31.98 21.58 -35.11
N ILE A 388 -30.75 21.58 -34.57
CA ILE A 388 -30.47 21.90 -33.16
C ILE A 388 -30.69 23.40 -32.91
N ASN A 389 -31.63 23.74 -32.03
CA ASN A 389 -31.74 25.07 -31.43
C ASN A 389 -32.09 24.98 -29.94
N PHE A 390 -31.63 25.96 -29.16
CA PHE A 390 -31.65 25.98 -27.69
C PHE A 390 -32.81 26.86 -27.18
N ASP A 391 -33.96 26.30 -26.71
CA ASP A 391 -34.86 26.82 -25.64
C ASP A 391 -36.12 25.92 -25.33
N ASN A 392 -36.58 25.88 -24.06
CA ASN A 392 -37.22 24.84 -23.18
C ASN A 392 -38.63 24.17 -23.41
N ILE A 393 -38.77 22.92 -22.87
CA ILE A 393 -39.85 22.24 -22.03
C ILE A 393 -41.17 21.58 -22.61
N ASN A 394 -41.39 20.30 -22.18
CA ASN A 394 -42.60 19.43 -21.95
C ASN A 394 -43.49 18.79 -23.08
N GLU A 395 -43.67 17.45 -23.01
CA GLU A 395 -44.91 16.60 -23.07
C GLU A 395 -44.81 15.23 -23.80
N GLU A 396 -45.36 14.21 -23.12
CA GLU A 396 -45.96 12.89 -23.49
C GLU A 396 -45.83 12.17 -24.87
N ARG A 397 -45.64 10.82 -24.76
CA ARG A 397 -46.23 9.67 -25.54
C ARG A 397 -45.50 8.99 -26.73
N ASN A 398 -45.31 7.67 -26.54
CA ASN A 398 -45.63 6.49 -27.38
C ASN A 398 -45.00 6.22 -28.78
N LEU A 399 -44.37 5.04 -28.85
CA LEU A 399 -44.53 3.93 -29.81
C LEU A 399 -44.48 4.18 -31.34
N ASN A 400 -43.47 3.56 -31.97
CA ASN A 400 -43.53 2.67 -33.15
C ASN A 400 -42.62 3.03 -34.33
N ASN A 401 -41.92 1.97 -34.79
CA ASN A 401 -41.46 1.67 -36.15
C ASN A 401 -40.35 2.55 -36.74
N PHE A 402 -39.19 1.94 -37.03
CA PHE A 402 -38.98 1.35 -38.36
C PHE A 402 -37.74 0.44 -38.38
N ASN A 403 -38.00 -0.85 -38.57
CA ASN A 403 -37.02 -1.86 -38.90
C ASN A 403 -36.57 -1.75 -40.37
N ASN A 404 -35.32 -2.15 -40.62
CA ASN A 404 -34.86 -3.06 -41.68
C ASN A 404 -33.84 -2.56 -42.74
N ARG A 405 -32.82 -3.44 -42.89
CA ARG A 405 -31.80 -3.63 -43.94
C ARG A 405 -30.50 -2.84 -43.68
N ILE A 406 -29.33 -3.46 -43.53
CA ILE A 406 -28.72 -4.48 -44.42
C ILE A 406 -27.81 -5.44 -43.61
N GLU A 407 -27.80 -6.70 -44.04
CA GLU A 407 -27.08 -7.86 -43.52
C GLU A 407 -25.57 -7.92 -43.90
N ASN A 408 -24.83 -8.69 -43.10
CA ASN A 408 -23.64 -9.51 -43.40
C ASN A 408 -22.24 -8.87 -43.45
N LYS A 409 -21.46 -8.96 -42.35
CA LYS A 409 -20.35 -9.94 -42.16
C LYS A 409 -19.52 -9.68 -40.88
N THR A 410 -19.13 -10.79 -40.24
CA THR A 410 -18.00 -11.01 -39.30
C THR A 410 -18.03 -10.35 -37.91
N GLN A 411 -18.81 -10.97 -37.02
CA GLN A 411 -18.44 -11.52 -35.70
C GLN A 411 -17.23 -10.90 -34.95
N TYR A 412 -17.40 -9.66 -34.49
CA TYR A 412 -16.77 -9.09 -33.30
C TYR A 412 -17.75 -8.06 -32.72
N ASP A 413 -18.83 -8.52 -32.08
CA ASP A 413 -19.78 -7.64 -31.39
C ASP A 413 -20.26 -8.27 -30.08
N SER A 414 -19.65 -7.79 -29.01
CA SER A 414 -20.34 -7.45 -27.75
C SER A 414 -19.42 -6.39 -27.11
N ALA A 415 -19.71 -5.09 -27.13
CA ALA A 415 -20.94 -4.36 -27.32
C ALA A 415 -20.62 -2.97 -27.89
N LEU A 416 -21.35 -2.51 -28.91
CA LEU A 416 -21.59 -1.10 -29.27
C LEU A 416 -22.56 -1.08 -30.47
N ASN A 417 -23.64 -0.31 -30.35
CA ASN A 417 -24.78 -0.28 -31.28
C ASN A 417 -24.35 0.10 -32.73
N PRO A 418 -24.70 -0.67 -33.78
CA PRO A 418 -24.38 -0.34 -35.18
C PRO A 418 -24.97 1.00 -35.67
N ASP A 419 -26.03 1.49 -35.00
CA ASP A 419 -26.66 2.79 -35.26
C ASP A 419 -25.95 3.96 -34.55
N ASP A 420 -24.80 3.73 -33.94
CA ASP A 420 -24.01 4.77 -33.30
C ASP A 420 -23.48 5.77 -34.34
N LYS A 421 -24.08 6.98 -34.33
CA LYS A 421 -23.70 8.11 -35.20
C LYS A 421 -22.20 8.40 -35.16
N ARG A 422 -21.52 8.12 -34.05
CA ARG A 422 -20.07 8.27 -33.89
C ARG A 422 -19.29 7.29 -34.76
N ARG A 423 -19.71 6.02 -34.75
CA ARG A 423 -19.14 4.97 -35.59
C ARG A 423 -19.39 5.23 -37.07
N ILE A 424 -20.59 5.69 -37.41
CA ILE A 424 -20.94 6.08 -38.79
C ILE A 424 -20.07 7.26 -39.27
N PHE A 425 -19.90 8.29 -38.43
CA PHE A 425 -19.06 9.44 -38.77
C PHE A 425 -17.58 9.04 -38.89
N TYR A 426 -17.06 8.24 -37.96
CA TYR A 426 -15.69 7.75 -38.00
C TYR A 426 -15.42 6.91 -39.26
N ASN A 427 -16.36 6.03 -39.63
CA ASN A 427 -16.26 5.23 -40.85
C ASN A 427 -16.23 6.09 -42.13
N LYS A 428 -16.94 7.22 -42.17
CA LYS A 428 -16.83 8.17 -43.30
C LYS A 428 -15.44 8.80 -43.39
N ILE A 429 -14.85 9.17 -42.25
CA ILE A 429 -13.47 9.67 -42.20
C ILE A 429 -12.48 8.59 -42.64
N LEU A 430 -12.64 7.35 -42.15
CA LEU A 430 -11.79 6.23 -42.55
C LEU A 430 -11.88 5.94 -44.05
N SER A 431 -13.06 6.03 -44.66
CA SER A 431 -13.23 5.83 -46.12
C SER A 431 -12.49 6.87 -46.97
N TYR A 432 -12.29 8.08 -46.43
CA TYR A 432 -11.47 9.10 -47.07
C TYR A 432 -9.98 8.78 -46.92
N ILE A 433 -9.56 8.40 -45.72
CA ILE A 433 -8.17 8.06 -45.41
C ILE A 433 -7.72 6.79 -46.18
N GLU A 434 -8.62 5.82 -46.39
CA GLU A 434 -8.34 4.62 -47.19
C GLU A 434 -7.89 4.97 -48.61
N ARG A 435 -8.48 6.01 -49.22
CA ARG A 435 -8.14 6.45 -50.58
C ARG A 435 -6.83 7.23 -50.65
N GLU A 436 -6.52 8.02 -49.62
CA GLU A 436 -5.32 8.87 -49.57
C GLU A 436 -4.09 8.10 -49.05
N SER A 437 -4.28 7.17 -48.10
CA SER A 437 -3.21 6.38 -47.50
C SER A 437 -3.73 5.04 -46.91
N PRO A 438 -3.66 3.95 -47.67
CA PRO A 438 -4.08 2.62 -47.23
C PRO A 438 -3.36 2.11 -45.98
N SER A 439 -2.10 2.49 -45.79
CA SER A 439 -1.29 2.08 -44.62
C SER A 439 -1.75 2.74 -43.32
N ILE A 440 -2.12 4.03 -43.36
CA ILE A 440 -2.66 4.74 -42.19
C ILE A 440 -4.08 4.29 -41.87
N TYR A 441 -4.89 3.99 -42.90
CA TYR A 441 -6.20 3.39 -42.72
C TYR A 441 -6.13 2.05 -41.96
N SER A 442 -5.17 1.18 -42.27
CA SER A 442 -4.98 -0.09 -41.55
C SER A 442 -4.72 0.09 -40.05
N LEU A 443 -4.06 1.19 -39.65
CA LEU A 443 -3.84 1.53 -38.24
C LEU A 443 -5.08 2.14 -37.59
N LEU A 444 -5.73 3.10 -38.25
CA LEU A 444 -6.88 3.81 -37.72
C LEU A 444 -8.18 2.99 -37.71
N SER A 445 -8.33 2.03 -38.62
CA SER A 445 -9.48 1.12 -38.65
C SER A 445 -9.58 0.20 -37.43
N GLN A 446 -8.50 0.04 -36.68
CA GLN A 446 -8.48 -0.66 -35.39
C GLN A 446 -8.96 0.21 -34.22
N GLY A 447 -9.25 1.49 -34.49
CA GLY A 447 -9.80 2.43 -33.52
C GLY A 447 -11.30 2.25 -33.34
N ASN A 448 -11.74 2.24 -32.10
CA ASN A 448 -13.16 2.19 -31.75
C ASN A 448 -13.62 3.55 -31.21
N PRO A 449 -14.52 4.27 -31.89
CA PRO A 449 -15.08 5.52 -31.38
C PRO A 449 -15.95 5.24 -30.17
N ILE A 450 -15.51 5.71 -29.00
CA ILE A 450 -16.15 5.40 -27.71
C ILE A 450 -16.99 6.56 -27.18
N GLU A 451 -16.63 7.80 -27.54
CA GLU A 451 -17.22 9.01 -26.96
C GLU A 451 -17.15 10.18 -27.97
N SER A 452 -18.04 11.16 -27.82
CA SER A 452 -17.94 12.45 -28.51
C SER A 452 -18.18 13.56 -27.48
N ARG A 453 -17.22 14.47 -27.32
CA ARG A 453 -17.27 15.61 -26.39
C ARG A 453 -17.30 16.91 -27.18
N GLY A 454 -18.44 17.60 -27.20
CA GLY A 454 -18.60 18.81 -28.02
C GLY A 454 -18.39 18.50 -29.50
N ALA A 455 -17.40 19.15 -30.13
CA ALA A 455 -17.02 18.86 -31.51
C ALA A 455 -15.84 17.87 -31.63
N THR A 456 -15.45 17.19 -30.54
CA THR A 456 -14.33 16.24 -30.56
C THR A 456 -14.83 14.80 -30.47
N LEU A 457 -14.45 13.95 -31.42
CA LEU A 457 -14.68 12.51 -31.38
C LEU A 457 -13.50 11.81 -30.69
N ILE A 458 -13.77 10.99 -29.68
CA ILE A 458 -12.75 10.20 -28.98
C ILE A 458 -12.76 8.77 -29.51
N VAL A 459 -11.58 8.32 -29.94
CA VAL A 459 -11.35 6.99 -30.51
C VAL A 459 -10.35 6.24 -29.64
N SER A 460 -10.79 5.11 -29.09
CA SER A 460 -9.96 4.20 -28.33
C SER A 460 -9.15 3.32 -29.28
N LEU A 461 -7.84 3.21 -29.04
CA LEU A 461 -6.92 2.37 -29.80
C LEU A 461 -6.16 1.42 -28.87
N PRO A 462 -5.79 0.23 -29.37
CA PRO A 462 -4.86 -0.65 -28.66
C PRO A 462 -3.53 0.06 -28.36
N ASP A 463 -2.96 -0.22 -27.19
CA ASP A 463 -1.72 0.42 -26.70
C ASP A 463 -0.55 0.33 -27.69
N THR A 464 -0.42 -0.82 -28.37
CA THR A 464 0.64 -1.08 -29.37
C THR A 464 0.55 -0.15 -30.58
N ILE A 465 -0.63 0.35 -30.90
CA ILE A 465 -0.90 1.17 -32.08
C ILE A 465 -0.93 2.65 -31.69
N TYR A 466 -1.40 2.97 -30.49
CA TYR A 466 -1.51 4.34 -29.99
C TYR A 466 -0.18 5.11 -30.07
N GLU A 467 0.92 4.48 -29.66
CA GLU A 467 2.25 5.11 -29.69
C GLU A 467 2.75 5.33 -31.13
N THR A 468 2.46 4.39 -32.02
CA THR A 468 2.77 4.52 -33.45
C THR A 468 2.00 5.69 -34.08
N ILE A 469 0.72 5.83 -33.75
CA ILE A 469 -0.14 6.91 -34.26
C ILE A 469 0.30 8.28 -33.73
N GLN A 470 0.69 8.39 -32.46
CA GLN A 470 1.20 9.66 -31.92
C GLN A 470 2.51 10.11 -32.57
N SER A 471 3.32 9.17 -33.06
CA SER A 471 4.61 9.47 -33.70
C SER A 471 4.50 9.88 -35.17
N ASP A 472 3.41 9.52 -35.87
CA ASP A 472 3.25 9.78 -37.30
C ASP A 472 2.59 11.16 -37.57
N LYS A 473 3.44 12.12 -37.94
CA LYS A 473 3.04 13.52 -38.21
C LYS A 473 2.04 13.69 -39.36
N ARG A 474 1.84 12.67 -40.20
CA ARG A 474 0.92 12.74 -41.35
C ARG A 474 -0.55 12.53 -40.94
N ILE A 475 -0.79 11.89 -39.79
CA ILE A 475 -2.13 11.52 -39.33
C ILE A 475 -2.98 12.76 -38.99
N PRO A 476 -2.48 13.75 -38.22
CA PRO A 476 -3.23 14.98 -37.96
C PRO A 476 -3.66 15.72 -39.24
N ASP A 477 -2.76 15.82 -40.23
CA ASP A 477 -3.03 16.51 -41.50
C ASP A 477 -4.10 15.78 -42.33
N LEU A 478 -4.02 14.45 -42.41
CA LEU A 478 -5.03 13.64 -43.11
C LEU A 478 -6.41 13.76 -42.47
N ILE A 479 -6.47 13.74 -41.13
CA ILE A 479 -7.72 13.90 -40.39
C ILE A 479 -8.28 15.32 -40.58
N ALA A 480 -7.44 16.36 -40.47
CA ALA A 480 -7.84 17.75 -40.68
C ALA A 480 -8.37 18.00 -42.10
N ASN A 481 -7.83 17.30 -43.11
CA ASN A 481 -8.32 17.37 -44.49
C ASN A 481 -9.61 16.55 -44.72
N ALA A 482 -9.82 15.49 -43.96
CA ALA A 482 -10.99 14.62 -44.06
C ALA A 482 -12.25 15.27 -43.45
N ILE A 483 -12.10 15.87 -42.26
CA ILE A 483 -13.22 16.35 -41.43
C ILE A 483 -14.14 17.36 -42.16
N PRO A 484 -13.63 18.44 -42.79
CA PRO A 484 -14.46 19.46 -43.42
C PRO A 484 -15.38 18.91 -44.52
N LYS A 485 -15.00 17.80 -45.16
CA LYS A 485 -15.78 17.14 -46.22
C LYS A 485 -17.09 16.54 -45.72
N PHE A 486 -17.19 16.29 -44.41
CA PHE A 486 -18.34 15.64 -43.79
C PHE A 486 -19.04 16.49 -42.72
N THR A 487 -18.50 17.67 -42.36
CA THR A 487 -19.02 18.49 -41.24
C THR A 487 -19.58 19.86 -41.64
N LYS A 488 -19.73 20.18 -42.94
CA LYS A 488 -20.26 21.47 -43.45
C LYS A 488 -19.65 22.70 -42.74
N ASN A 489 -18.32 22.77 -42.66
CA ASN A 489 -17.55 23.85 -42.01
C ASN A 489 -17.71 23.96 -40.48
N LYS A 490 -18.17 22.92 -39.78
CA LYS A 490 -18.01 22.82 -38.33
C LYS A 490 -16.62 22.27 -38.00
N GLU A 491 -15.91 22.96 -37.12
CA GLU A 491 -14.62 22.50 -36.57
C GLU A 491 -14.88 21.27 -35.70
N VAL A 492 -14.59 20.09 -36.23
CA VAL A 492 -14.63 18.83 -35.49
C VAL A 492 -13.20 18.35 -35.32
N ALA A 493 -12.88 17.78 -34.16
CA ALA A 493 -11.56 17.20 -33.88
C ALA A 493 -11.69 15.70 -33.63
N ILE A 494 -10.62 14.94 -33.85
CA ILE A 494 -10.54 13.53 -33.44
C ILE A 494 -9.39 13.40 -32.46
N GLN A 495 -9.69 12.89 -31.27
CA GLN A 495 -8.71 12.60 -30.24
C GLN A 495 -8.59 11.09 -30.06
N PHE A 496 -7.37 10.61 -30.02
CA PHE A 496 -7.08 9.22 -29.73
C PHE A 496 -6.81 9.04 -28.24
N GLN A 497 -7.23 7.90 -27.69
CA GLN A 497 -6.84 7.48 -26.34
C GLN A 497 -6.44 6.00 -26.32
N LYS A 498 -5.61 5.64 -25.34
CA LYS A 498 -5.27 4.24 -25.04
C LYS A 498 -6.52 3.51 -24.54
N SER A 499 -6.70 2.27 -24.97
CA SER A 499 -7.72 1.38 -24.40
C SER A 499 -7.40 1.12 -22.93
N LEU A 500 -8.28 1.56 -22.03
CA LEU A 500 -8.20 1.23 -20.60
C LEU A 500 -8.64 -0.23 -20.41
N GLU A 501 -7.79 -1.20 -20.76
CA GLU A 501 -7.91 -2.58 -20.26
C GLU A 501 -6.67 -3.42 -20.61
N GLY A 502 -5.81 -3.59 -19.61
CA GLY A 502 -5.07 -4.82 -19.43
C GLY A 502 -5.81 -5.70 -18.43
N ASP A 503 -6.53 -6.69 -18.95
CA ASP A 503 -6.63 -8.03 -18.36
C ASP A 503 -7.80 -8.38 -17.41
N ILE A 504 -9.02 -8.41 -17.98
CA ILE A 504 -10.07 -9.36 -17.52
C ILE A 504 -10.46 -10.33 -18.66
N THR A 505 -10.57 -9.86 -19.90
CA THR A 505 -10.96 -10.71 -21.05
C THR A 505 -9.84 -11.60 -21.59
N ASP A 506 -8.57 -11.18 -21.54
CA ASP A 506 -7.42 -12.01 -21.96
C ASP A 506 -6.96 -13.02 -20.89
N LYS A 507 -7.02 -12.65 -19.61
CA LYS A 507 -6.86 -13.57 -18.47
C LYS A 507 -7.97 -14.63 -18.40
N LEU A 508 -9.20 -14.29 -18.80
CA LEU A 508 -10.29 -15.25 -18.91
C LEU A 508 -10.12 -16.19 -20.11
N LYS A 509 -9.67 -15.70 -21.28
CA LYS A 509 -9.36 -16.57 -22.43
C LYS A 509 -8.20 -17.52 -22.14
N ASN A 510 -7.14 -17.04 -21.48
CA ASN A 510 -5.98 -17.88 -21.14
C ASN A 510 -6.24 -18.85 -19.98
N ARG A 511 -7.24 -18.59 -19.12
CA ARG A 511 -7.73 -19.57 -18.13
C ARG A 511 -8.76 -20.56 -18.71
N LEU A 512 -9.49 -20.18 -19.76
CA LEU A 512 -10.46 -21.07 -20.44
C LEU A 512 -9.83 -21.99 -21.49
N GLN A 513 -8.54 -21.81 -21.83
CA GLN A 513 -7.80 -22.70 -22.73
C GLN A 513 -6.83 -23.67 -22.02
N ALA A 514 -6.82 -23.68 -20.68
CA ALA A 514 -5.96 -24.55 -19.88
C ALA A 514 -6.78 -25.37 -18.87
N THR A 515 -7.69 -26.20 -19.36
CA THR A 515 -8.23 -27.37 -18.63
C THR A 515 -8.94 -28.27 -19.65
N PRO A 516 -8.46 -29.50 -19.93
CA PRO A 516 -9.33 -30.51 -20.47
C PRO A 516 -10.23 -30.96 -19.31
N VAL A 517 -11.48 -30.50 -19.31
CA VAL A 517 -12.52 -31.12 -18.49
C VAL A 517 -13.01 -32.32 -19.28
N ASP A 518 -12.71 -33.52 -18.77
CA ASP A 518 -13.35 -34.76 -19.20
C ASP A 518 -14.86 -34.62 -19.02
N SER A 519 -15.58 -34.70 -20.13
CA SER A 519 -17.03 -34.62 -20.20
C SER A 519 -17.65 -35.97 -19.84
N GLU A 520 -17.70 -36.31 -18.55
CA GLU A 520 -18.70 -37.24 -18.00
C GLU A 520 -19.12 -36.75 -16.60
N ASN A 521 -20.41 -36.45 -16.46
CA ASN A 521 -21.13 -35.87 -15.31
C ASN A 521 -21.11 -34.33 -15.18
N LEU A 522 -22.02 -33.68 -15.92
CA LEU A 522 -23.15 -32.92 -15.37
C LEU A 522 -24.07 -32.38 -16.47
#